data_AF-A0A2V6I3U7-F1
#
_entry.id   AF-A0A2V6I3U7-F1
#
_cell.length_a   1.000
_cell.length_b   1.000
_cell.length_c   1.000
_cell.angle_alpha   90.00
_cell.angle_beta   90.00
_cell.angle_gamma   90.00
#
_symmetry.space_group_name_H-M   'P 1'
#
loop_
_entity.id
_entity.type
_entity.pdbx_description
1 polymer ?
#
loop_
_entity_poly.entity_id
_entity_poly.type
_entity_poly.pdbx_seq_one_letter_code
_entity_poly.pdbx_strand_id
1 'polypeptide(L)' 'LSEGLYLFYLDGALSSELWKTFEQTTADLIAYPGAQAWWATRKHWHTARFRALVDRIIAERRKPTLYERYADRAYERKT' A
#
# COMPACT_ATOMS: atom_id res chain seq x y z
N LEU A 1 -4.07 -3.20 -0.83
CA LEU A 1 -3.21 -4.33 -0.44
C LEU A 1 -3.80 -5.62 -1.00
N SER A 2 -3.05 -6.47 -1.69
CA SER A 2 -3.54 -7.75 -2.23
C SER A 2 -2.52 -8.84 -1.94
N GLU A 3 -2.87 -9.74 -1.02
CA GLU A 3 -2.05 -10.88 -0.65
C GLU A 3 -2.01 -11.94 -1.76
N GLY A 4 -3.12 -12.16 -2.47
CA GLY A 4 -3.16 -13.11 -3.59
C GLY A 4 -2.19 -12.75 -4.71
N LEU A 5 -2.07 -11.47 -5.07
CA LEU A 5 -1.08 -11.03 -6.07
C LEU A 5 0.36 -11.22 -5.59
N TYR A 6 0.61 -11.04 -4.29
CA TYR A 6 1.93 -11.32 -3.71
C TYR A 6 2.27 -12.81 -3.78
N LEU A 7 1.31 -13.69 -3.48
CA LEU A 7 1.51 -15.13 -3.59
C LEU A 7 1.75 -15.56 -5.04
N PHE A 8 0.97 -15.05 -6.00
CA PHE A 8 1.22 -15.32 -7.42
C PHE A 8 2.60 -14.83 -7.89
N TYR A 9 3.09 -13.70 -7.36
CA TYR A 9 4.45 -13.26 -7.62
C TYR A 9 5.49 -14.23 -7.05
N LEU A 10 5.32 -14.67 -5.80
CA LEU A 10 6.23 -15.65 -5.19
C LEU A 10 6.23 -16.99 -5.92
N ASP A 11 5.09 -17.40 -6.47
CA ASP A 11 4.93 -18.66 -7.21
C ASP A 11 5.36 -18.53 -8.69
N GLY A 12 5.82 -17.35 -9.12
CA GLY A 12 6.28 -17.07 -10.49
C GLY A 12 5.17 -16.89 -11.53
N ALA A 13 3.90 -16.91 -11.11
CA ALA A 13 2.74 -16.70 -11.97
C ALA A 13 2.49 -15.22 -12.30
N LEU A 14 3.03 -14.29 -11.51
CA LEU A 14 2.98 -12.85 -11.77
C LEU A 14 4.36 -12.33 -12.15
N SER A 15 4.46 -11.57 -13.25
CA SER A 15 5.74 -10.99 -13.68
C SER A 15 6.27 -9.99 -12.64
N SER A 16 7.59 -9.89 -12.53
CA SER A 16 8.25 -8.96 -11.61
C SER A 16 7.92 -7.49 -11.90
N GLU A 17 7.74 -7.13 -13.18
CA GLU A 17 7.33 -5.80 -13.60
C GLU A 17 5.93 -5.44 -13.10
N LEU A 18 4.97 -6.37 -13.25
CA LEU A 18 3.61 -6.16 -12.78
C LEU A 18 3.55 -6.13 -11.25
N TRP A 19 4.31 -7.01 -10.59
CA TRP A 19 4.47 -6.98 -9.14
C TRP A 19 5.01 -5.63 -8.67
N LYS A 20 6.06 -5.10 -9.31
CA LYS A 20 6.66 -3.82 -8.94
C LYS A 20 5.63 -2.68 -9.00
N THR A 21 4.79 -2.66 -10.03
CA THR A 21 3.72 -1.66 -10.15
C THR A 21 2.71 -1.77 -9.01
N PHE A 22 2.34 -3.00 -8.66
CA PHE A 22 1.42 -3.26 -7.55
C PHE A 22 2.03 -2.90 -6.18
N GLU A 23 3.31 -3.21 -5.98
CA GLU A 23 4.06 -2.89 -4.76
C GLU A 23 4.13 -1.37 -4.55
N GLN A 24 4.41 -0.59 -5.60
CA GLN A 24 4.42 0.89 -5.52
C GLN A 24 3.04 1.45 -5.15
N THR A 25 1.97 0.98 -5.81
CA THR A 25 0.59 1.39 -5.50
C THR A 25 0.21 1.05 -4.06
N THR A 26 0.64 -0.13 -3.59
CA THR A 26 0.47 -0.56 -2.21
C THR A 26 1.21 0.35 -1.23
N ALA A 27 2.45 0.75 -1.57
CA ALA A 27 3.25 1.63 -0.75
C ALA A 27 2.65 3.04 -0.62
N ASP A 28 2.09 3.59 -1.69
CA ASP A 28 1.41 4.88 -1.66
C ASP A 28 0.14 4.85 -0.80
N LEU A 29 -0.64 3.76 -0.89
CA LEU A 29 -1.86 3.59 -0.09
C LEU A 29 -1.55 3.37 1.40
N ILE A 30 -0.53 2.57 1.73
CA ILE A 30 -0.21 2.25 3.13
C ILE A 30 0.54 3.38 3.84
N ALA A 31 1.02 4.39 3.12
CA ALA A 31 1.61 5.59 3.70
C ALA A 31 0.59 6.41 4.53
N TYR A 32 -0.72 6.25 4.27
CA TYR A 32 -1.76 6.96 4.99
C TYR A 32 -1.93 6.46 6.44
N PRO A 33 -2.02 7.36 7.45
CA PRO A 33 -2.18 6.95 8.85
C PRO A 33 -3.37 6.01 9.10
N GLY A 34 -4.50 6.25 8.42
CA GLY A 34 -5.68 5.39 8.53
C GLY A 34 -5.43 3.97 8.03
N ALA A 35 -4.66 3.81 6.95
CA ALA A 35 -4.29 2.50 6.43
C ALA A 35 -3.32 1.77 7.39
N GLN A 36 -2.38 2.48 8.01
CA GLN A 36 -1.48 1.92 9.01
C GLN A 36 -2.22 1.50 10.29
N ALA A 37 -3.18 2.30 10.76
CA ALA A 37 -4.02 1.96 11.89
C ALA A 37 -4.89 0.72 11.62
N TRP A 38 -5.49 0.66 10.42
CA TRP A 38 -6.21 -0.53 9.96
C TRP A 38 -5.31 -1.76 9.96
N TRP A 39 -4.11 -1.62 9.40
CA TRP A 39 -3.11 -2.70 9.33
C TRP A 39 -2.70 -3.20 10.72
N ALA A 40 -2.39 -2.29 11.65
CA ALA A 40 -1.98 -2.65 13.02
C ALA A 40 -3.00 -3.56 13.72
N THR A 41 -4.30 -3.31 13.50
CA THR A 41 -5.39 -4.10 14.12
C THR A 41 -5.72 -5.40 13.40
N ARG A 42 -5.38 -5.54 12.11
CA ARG A 42 -5.87 -6.63 11.24
C ARG A 42 -4.79 -7.44 10.55
N LYS A 43 -3.51 -7.09 10.70
CA LYS A 43 -2.41 -7.82 10.05
C LYS A 43 -2.40 -9.32 10.36
N HIS A 44 -2.90 -9.73 11.52
CA HIS A 44 -3.02 -11.13 11.93
C HIS A 44 -3.92 -11.98 11.00
N TRP A 45 -4.79 -11.37 10.20
CA TRP A 45 -5.60 -12.05 9.17
C TRP A 45 -4.77 -12.53 7.98
N HIS A 46 -3.56 -12.01 7.83
CA HIS A 46 -2.69 -12.29 6.70
C HIS A 46 -1.56 -13.25 7.05
N THR A 47 -1.00 -13.91 6.03
CA THR A 47 0.15 -14.80 6.16
C THR A 47 1.37 -14.05 6.69
N ALA A 48 2.27 -14.78 7.35
CA ALA A 48 3.49 -14.18 7.92
C ALA A 48 4.37 -13.49 6.86
N ARG A 49 4.44 -14.04 5.65
CA ARG A 49 5.25 -13.48 4.55
C ARG A 49 4.65 -12.16 4.05
N PHE A 50 3.33 -12.11 3.86
CA PHE A 50 2.67 -10.86 3.47
C PHE A 50 2.74 -9.81 4.58
N ARG A 51 2.62 -10.23 5.85
CA ARG A 51 2.82 -9.32 6.98
C ARG A 51 4.19 -8.66 6.95
N ALA A 52 5.24 -9.46 6.74
CA ALA A 52 6.61 -8.95 6.67
C ALA A 52 6.81 -7.97 5.50
N LEU A 53 6.20 -8.25 4.34
CA LEU A 53 6.22 -7.33 3.20
C LEU A 53 5.61 -5.97 3.58
N VAL A 54 4.40 -5.95 4.11
CA VAL A 54 3.70 -4.70 4.42
C VAL A 54 4.38 -3.95 5.57
N ASP A 55 4.84 -4.65 6.61
CA ASP A 55 5.60 -4.06 7.71
C ASP A 55 6.91 -3.41 7.21
N ARG A 56 7.60 -4.03 6.24
CA ARG A 56 8.77 -3.44 5.57
C ARG A 56 8.40 -2.16 4.83
N ILE A 57 7.32 -2.16 4.06
CA ILE A 57 6.87 -0.99 3.30
C ILE A 57 6.49 0.17 4.25
N ILE A 58 5.80 -0.11 5.36
CA ILE A 58 5.49 0.91 6.38
C ILE A 58 6.77 1.51 6.98
N ALA A 59 7.78 0.68 7.23
CA ALA A 59 9.07 1.13 7.77
C ALA A 59 9.83 2.10 6.84
N GLU A 60 9.52 2.13 5.54
CA GLU A 60 10.07 3.11 4.59
C GLU A 60 9.56 4.54 4.86
N ARG A 61 8.49 4.72 5.66
CA ARG A 61 7.93 6.02 6.08
C ARG A 61 7.66 6.98 4.91
N ARG A 62 7.09 6.45 3.83
CA ARG A 62 6.69 7.26 2.67
C ARG A 62 5.65 8.30 3.06
N LYS A 63 5.64 9.42 2.32
CA LYS A 63 4.64 10.47 2.49
C LYS A 63 3.34 10.09 1.75
N PRO A 64 2.16 10.37 2.33
CA PRO A 64 0.87 10.03 1.73
C PRO A 64 0.45 11.04 0.64
N THR A 65 1.12 11.02 -0.51
CA THR A 65 0.96 12.03 -1.57
C THR A 65 -0.14 11.72 -2.61
N LEU A 66 -0.64 10.48 -2.64
CA LEU A 66 -1.55 9.97 -3.69
C LEU A 66 -2.77 10.87 -3.95
N TYR A 67 -3.34 11.45 -2.89
CA TYR A 67 -4.54 12.30 -2.96
C TYR A 67 -4.26 13.81 -2.85
N GLU A 68 -3.01 14.26 -2.78
CA GLU A 68 -2.66 15.70 -2.64
C GLU A 68 -3.33 16.56 -3.72
N ARG A 69 -3.30 16.10 -4.97
CA ARG A 69 -3.93 16.78 -6.11
C ARG A 69 -5.43 17.07 -5.93
N TYR A 70 -6.14 16.25 -5.14
CA TYR A 70 -7.57 16.45 -4.88
C TYR A 70 -7.84 17.36 -3.69
N ALA A 71 -6.89 17.47 -2.75
CA ALA A 71 -6.99 18.41 -1.63
C ALA A 71 -6.92 19.87 -2.14
N ASP A 72 -6.02 20.16 -3.08
CA ASP A 72 -5.84 21.51 -3.62
C ASP A 72 -7.08 22.01 -4.38
N ARG A 73 -7.72 21.14 -5.19
CA ARG A 73 -8.94 21.49 -5.96
C ARG A 73 -10.20 21.62 -5.11
N ALA A 74 -10.21 21.07 -3.88
CA ALA A 74 -11.32 21.28 -2.96
C ALA A 74 -11.29 22.68 -2.32
N TYR A 75 -10.10 23.30 -2.25
CA TYR A 75 -9.91 24.66 -1.78
C TYR A 75 -10.37 25.70 -2.82
N GLU A 76 -10.02 25.50 -4.10
CA GLU A 76 -10.35 26.44 -5.20
C GLU A 76 -11.86 26.59 -5.48
N ARG A 77 -12.69 25.60 -5.13
CA ARG A 77 -14.16 25.65 -5.35
C ARG A 77 -14.93 26.39 -4.24
N LYS A 78 -14.26 26.88 -3.20
CA LYS A 78 -14.88 27.61 -2.08
C LYS A 78 -14.62 29.13 -2.09
N THR A 79 -13.94 29.63 -3.12
CA THR A 79 -13.72 31.06 -3.41
C THR A 79 -14.49 31.48 -4.64
#